data_AF-A0A2N1PAA6-F1
#
_entry.id   AF-A0A2N1PAA6-F1
#
_cell.length_a   1.000
_cell.length_b   1.000
_cell.length_c   1.000
_cell.angle_alpha   90.00
_cell.angle_beta   90.00
_cell.angle_gamma   90.00
#
_symmetry.space_group_name_H-M   'P 1'
#
loop_
_entity.id
_entity.type
_entity.pdbx_description
1 polymer ?
#
loop_
_entity_poly.entity_id
_entity_poly.type
_entity_poly.pdbx_seq_one_letter_code
_entity_poly.pdbx_strand_id
1 'polypeptide(L)'
;MKARARIISIILILSLGGVSVLNSSECGNINSDASINILDVVFLINYLYKGGEAPQDISTCDVDLSGSLNLLDVSYLIKYLYQGGPVLCPGTAVPAYQKYIFETEYLNWAWGYRLEGMVIDNQGHIYKYSYNHLDIPWDTASPGILTVADLDAKFGHNQVLTGFVPMDTLLKYYNMIEVAATGPVSPPVTRCFDFGLMTTLAYQLDTNSGNYNSVILHRSGDVAQMNFSPQANALYRWLWEDILGESIDSVICDY
;
A
#
# COMPACT_ATOMS: atom_id res chain seq x y z
N MET A 1 -48.88 51.79 -15.80
CA MET A 1 -47.41 51.91 -15.72
C MET A 1 -46.93 51.15 -14.49
N LYS A 2 -46.36 49.94 -14.65
CA LYS A 2 -45.82 49.13 -13.54
C LYS A 2 -44.30 49.24 -13.55
N ALA A 3 -43.72 49.76 -12.48
CA ALA A 3 -42.27 49.86 -12.28
C ALA A 3 -41.66 48.46 -12.09
N ARG A 4 -40.58 48.16 -12.83
CA ARG A 4 -39.79 46.94 -12.67
C ARG A 4 -38.64 47.20 -11.69
N ALA A 5 -38.67 46.56 -10.52
CA ALA A 5 -37.55 46.53 -9.60
C ALA A 5 -36.42 45.66 -10.20
N ARG A 6 -35.21 46.21 -10.26
CA ARG A 6 -33.99 45.46 -10.63
C ARG A 6 -33.33 44.97 -9.34
N ILE A 7 -33.33 43.66 -9.15
CA ILE A 7 -32.57 42.99 -8.08
C ILE A 7 -31.12 42.92 -8.57
N ILE A 8 -30.21 43.61 -7.88
CA ILE A 8 -28.77 43.52 -8.11
C ILE A 8 -28.28 42.38 -7.21
N SER A 9 -28.09 41.20 -7.77
CA SER A 9 -27.44 40.08 -7.09
C SER A 9 -25.93 40.31 -7.07
N ILE A 10 -25.41 40.75 -5.92
CA ILE A 10 -23.97 40.78 -5.64
C ILE A 10 -23.54 39.33 -5.39
N ILE A 11 -22.89 38.71 -6.37
CA ILE A 11 -22.23 37.42 -6.20
C ILE A 11 -20.83 37.70 -5.67
N LEU A 12 -20.64 37.51 -4.36
CA LEU A 12 -19.34 37.56 -3.71
C LEU A 12 -18.61 36.23 -4.02
N ILE A 13 -17.70 36.24 -5.00
CA ILE A 13 -16.84 35.09 -5.28
C ILE A 13 -15.69 35.14 -4.27
N LEU A 14 -15.86 34.44 -3.15
CA LEU A 14 -14.74 34.03 -2.30
C LEU A 14 -13.97 32.95 -3.07
N SER A 15 -12.87 33.32 -3.73
CA SER A 15 -11.90 32.34 -4.18
C SER A 15 -11.20 31.78 -2.94
N LEU A 16 -11.80 30.72 -2.36
CA LEU A 16 -11.06 29.80 -1.51
C LEU A 16 -9.88 29.30 -2.35
N GLY A 17 -8.67 29.63 -1.89
CA GLY A 17 -7.44 29.15 -2.50
C GLY A 17 -7.56 27.65 -2.69
N GLY A 18 -7.45 27.22 -3.95
CA GLY A 18 -7.32 25.81 -4.25
C GLY A 18 -6.14 25.30 -3.45
N VAL A 19 -6.41 24.38 -2.52
CA VAL A 19 -5.38 23.45 -2.07
C VAL A 19 -5.03 22.69 -3.33
N SER A 20 -3.86 22.99 -3.90
CA SER A 20 -3.27 22.21 -4.96
C SER A 20 -3.09 20.81 -4.39
N VAL A 21 -4.00 19.91 -4.71
CA VAL A 21 -3.76 18.48 -4.59
C VAL A 21 -2.60 18.26 -5.56
N LEU A 22 -1.39 18.05 -5.04
CA LEU A 22 -0.23 17.72 -5.86
C LEU A 22 -0.62 16.50 -6.67
N ASN A 23 -0.82 16.68 -7.99
CA ASN A 23 -0.94 15.55 -8.89
C ASN A 23 0.35 14.76 -8.73
N SER A 24 0.26 13.53 -8.23
CA SER A 24 1.37 12.59 -8.09
C SER A 24 2.09 12.27 -9.42
N SER A 25 1.58 12.80 -10.54
CA SER A 25 2.03 12.58 -11.91
C SER A 25 3.31 13.33 -12.31
N GLU A 26 3.82 14.27 -11.51
CA GLU A 26 5.01 15.06 -11.88
C GLU A 26 6.21 14.87 -10.93
N CYS A 27 6.03 14.19 -9.79
CA CYS A 27 7.12 13.96 -8.86
C CYS A 27 8.24 13.12 -9.50
N GLY A 28 9.48 13.59 -9.40
CA GLY A 28 10.64 12.97 -10.04
C GLY A 28 10.86 13.31 -11.51
N ASN A 29 9.91 14.00 -12.18
CA ASN A 29 10.07 14.54 -13.54
C ASN A 29 10.72 15.95 -13.47
N ILE A 30 11.96 15.96 -12.99
CA ILE A 30 12.71 17.16 -12.60
C ILE A 30 13.07 18.02 -13.81
N ASN A 31 13.33 17.39 -14.96
CA ASN A 31 13.61 18.12 -16.21
C ASN A 31 12.34 18.51 -16.99
N SER A 32 11.15 18.13 -16.49
CA SER A 32 9.84 18.42 -17.08
C SER A 32 9.64 17.85 -18.51
N ASP A 33 10.30 16.73 -18.86
CA ASP A 33 10.16 16.06 -20.16
C ASP A 33 9.05 14.99 -20.21
N ALA A 34 8.30 14.85 -19.11
CA ALA A 34 7.21 13.89 -18.90
C ALA A 34 7.65 12.42 -18.79
N SER A 35 8.94 12.15 -18.59
CA SER A 35 9.49 10.80 -18.40
C SER A 35 10.48 10.76 -17.24
N ILE A 36 10.16 10.03 -16.17
CA ILE A 36 11.09 9.86 -15.03
C ILE A 36 12.21 8.89 -15.45
N ASN A 37 13.43 9.40 -15.58
CA ASN A 37 14.59 8.63 -16.05
C ASN A 37 15.94 9.18 -15.54
N ILE A 38 17.05 8.69 -16.09
CA ILE A 38 18.40 9.11 -15.67
C ILE A 38 18.69 10.60 -15.91
N LEU A 39 17.98 11.23 -16.86
CA LEU A 39 18.13 12.65 -17.15
C LEU A 39 17.63 13.51 -15.99
N ASP A 40 16.61 13.08 -15.25
CA ASP A 40 16.15 13.77 -14.03
C ASP A 40 17.21 13.73 -12.93
N VAL A 41 17.87 12.58 -12.76
CA VAL A 41 18.99 12.42 -11.81
C VAL A 41 20.14 13.37 -12.17
N VAL A 42 20.51 13.41 -13.45
CA VAL A 42 21.57 14.31 -13.95
C VAL A 42 21.18 15.77 -13.77
N PHE A 43 19.92 16.12 -14.06
CA PHE A 43 19.40 17.48 -13.88
C PHE A 43 19.49 17.90 -12.42
N LEU A 44 19.00 17.06 -11.50
CA LEU A 44 19.02 17.35 -10.06
C LEU A 44 20.44 17.55 -9.52
N ILE A 45 21.40 16.69 -9.91
CA ILE A 45 22.82 16.85 -9.53
C ILE A 45 23.38 18.17 -10.06
N ASN A 46 23.08 18.52 -11.31
CA ASN A 46 23.59 19.75 -11.91
C ASN A 46 23.06 20.98 -11.17
N TYR A 47 21.77 21.00 -10.84
CA TYR A 47 21.16 22.06 -10.04
C TYR A 47 21.80 22.16 -8.64
N LEU A 48 21.87 21.04 -7.91
CA LEU A 48 22.35 21.05 -6.51
C LEU A 48 23.84 21.36 -6.37
N TYR A 49 24.67 20.87 -7.29
CA TYR A 49 26.12 20.81 -7.08
C TYR A 49 26.97 21.40 -8.19
N LYS A 50 26.39 21.80 -9.33
CA LYS A 50 27.17 22.33 -10.47
C LYS A 50 26.69 23.69 -10.98
N GLY A 51 25.77 24.35 -10.26
CA GLY A 51 25.24 25.64 -10.67
C GLY A 51 24.42 25.58 -11.96
N GLY A 52 23.78 24.45 -12.22
CA GLY A 52 22.84 24.27 -13.33
C GLY A 52 21.57 25.11 -13.16
N GLU A 53 20.74 25.13 -14.19
CA GLU A 53 19.45 25.82 -14.16
C GLU A 53 18.54 25.26 -13.06
N ALA A 54 17.73 26.14 -12.46
CA ALA A 54 16.75 25.73 -11.47
C ALA A 54 15.63 24.90 -12.15
N PRO A 55 15.15 23.81 -11.52
CA PRO A 55 13.98 23.07 -11.98
C PRO A 55 12.78 23.99 -12.15
N GLN A 56 11.98 23.77 -13.19
CA GLN A 56 10.78 24.57 -13.45
C GLN A 56 9.77 24.44 -12.30
N ASP A 57 9.63 23.23 -11.77
CA ASP A 57 8.87 22.96 -10.56
C ASP A 57 9.75 22.28 -9.51
N ILE A 58 10.18 23.07 -8.52
CA ILE A 58 11.04 22.58 -7.44
C ILE A 58 10.34 21.56 -6.53
N SER A 59 9.00 21.51 -6.53
CA SER A 59 8.24 20.55 -5.72
C SER A 59 8.37 19.12 -6.23
N THR A 60 8.80 18.93 -7.48
CA THR A 60 9.07 17.61 -8.07
C THR A 60 10.41 17.01 -7.63
N CYS A 61 11.26 17.79 -6.96
CA CYS A 61 12.65 17.45 -6.69
C CYS A 61 12.88 16.79 -5.33
N ASP A 62 12.05 17.11 -4.32
CA ASP A 62 12.03 16.47 -3.01
C ASP A 62 11.25 15.16 -3.11
N VAL A 63 11.89 14.16 -3.73
CA VAL A 63 11.24 12.93 -4.16
C VAL A 63 10.97 11.97 -3.00
N ASP A 64 11.63 12.18 -1.86
CA ASP A 64 11.40 11.42 -0.64
C ASP A 64 10.50 12.14 0.38
N LEU A 65 10.06 13.37 0.05
CA LEU A 65 9.22 14.24 0.87
C LEU A 65 9.83 14.52 2.26
N SER A 66 11.15 14.51 2.37
CA SER A 66 11.86 14.80 3.61
C SER A 66 11.77 16.27 4.04
N GLY A 67 11.33 17.15 3.14
CA GLY A 67 11.32 18.60 3.32
C GLY A 67 12.69 19.22 3.12
N SER A 68 13.69 18.46 2.67
CA SER A 68 15.06 18.91 2.47
C SER A 68 15.60 18.43 1.14
N LEU A 69 15.75 19.34 0.18
CA LEU A 69 16.28 19.00 -1.13
C LEU A 69 17.82 18.79 -1.10
N ASN A 70 18.30 17.55 -1.25
CA ASN A 70 19.71 17.21 -1.12
C ASN A 70 20.13 15.91 -1.87
N LEU A 71 21.31 15.35 -1.57
CA LEU A 71 21.83 14.12 -2.21
C LEU A 71 20.98 12.88 -1.94
N LEU A 72 20.20 12.87 -0.85
CA LEU A 72 19.30 11.77 -0.53
C LEU A 72 18.20 11.62 -1.59
N ASP A 73 17.68 12.72 -2.15
CA ASP A 73 16.73 12.72 -3.27
C ASP A 73 17.31 12.06 -4.53
N VAL A 74 18.56 12.39 -4.86
CA VAL A 74 19.31 11.78 -5.96
C VAL A 74 19.45 10.27 -5.75
N SER A 75 19.83 9.87 -4.54
CA SER A 75 19.96 8.45 -4.15
C SER A 75 18.61 7.73 -4.25
N TYR A 76 17.52 8.39 -3.85
CA TYR A 76 16.16 7.87 -3.91
C TYR A 76 15.70 7.62 -5.35
N LEU A 77 15.90 8.59 -6.25
CA LEU A 77 15.62 8.43 -7.69
C LEU A 77 16.37 7.25 -8.30
N ILE A 78 17.66 7.09 -7.99
CA ILE A 78 18.45 5.97 -8.52
C ILE A 78 17.91 4.62 -8.02
N LYS A 79 17.53 4.55 -6.73
CA LYS A 79 16.93 3.34 -6.16
C LYS A 79 15.60 3.02 -6.85
N TYR A 80 14.75 4.02 -7.03
CA TYR A 80 13.48 3.87 -7.74
C TYR A 80 13.69 3.36 -9.17
N LEU A 81 14.61 3.97 -9.93
CA LEU A 81 14.85 3.62 -11.34
C LEU A 81 15.48 2.24 -11.55
N TYR A 82 16.37 1.80 -10.65
CA TYR A 82 17.26 0.66 -10.94
C TYR A 82 17.31 -0.43 -9.88
N GLN A 83 16.75 -0.22 -8.70
CA GLN A 83 16.93 -1.13 -7.56
C GLN A 83 15.60 -1.60 -6.96
N GLY A 84 14.47 -1.33 -7.64
CA GLY A 84 13.15 -1.60 -7.08
C GLY A 84 12.89 -0.80 -5.80
N GLY A 85 13.50 0.39 -5.71
CA GLY A 85 13.35 1.30 -4.59
C GLY A 85 11.92 1.82 -4.42
N PRO A 86 11.63 2.53 -3.33
CA PRO A 86 10.29 2.99 -3.04
C PRO A 86 9.79 3.97 -4.11
N VAL A 87 8.47 4.06 -4.26
CA VAL A 87 7.81 5.01 -5.18
C VAL A 87 8.14 6.44 -4.80
N LEU A 88 8.31 7.31 -5.79
CA LEU A 88 8.60 8.73 -5.59
C LEU A 88 7.36 9.47 -5.08
N CYS A 89 7.59 10.44 -4.21
CA CYS A 89 6.56 11.15 -3.46
C CYS A 89 5.47 10.20 -2.92
N PRO A 90 5.81 9.31 -1.97
CA PRO A 90 4.93 8.35 -1.29
C PRO A 90 3.56 8.84 -0.77
N GLY A 91 3.25 10.13 -0.86
CA GLY A 91 2.32 10.82 0.03
C GLY A 91 2.90 10.91 1.45
N THR A 92 2.31 11.75 2.30
CA THR A 92 2.72 11.86 3.71
C THR A 92 1.89 10.97 4.64
N ALA A 93 0.91 10.26 4.10
CA ALA A 93 0.05 9.31 4.82
C ALA A 93 -0.60 8.32 3.84
N VAL A 94 -0.92 7.14 4.35
CA VAL A 94 -1.83 6.22 3.65
C VAL A 94 -3.20 6.90 3.54
N PRO A 95 -3.89 6.85 2.40
CA PRO A 95 -5.20 7.48 2.27
C PRO A 95 -6.19 6.94 3.31
N ALA A 96 -6.91 7.85 3.97
CA ALA A 96 -7.81 7.48 5.08
C ALA A 96 -8.91 6.48 4.70
N TYR A 97 -9.30 6.43 3.42
CA TYR A 97 -10.28 5.47 2.89
C TYR A 97 -9.73 4.04 2.77
N GLN A 98 -8.42 3.89 2.56
CA GLN A 98 -7.74 2.61 2.55
C GLN A 98 -7.49 2.25 4.02
N LYS A 99 -8.45 1.61 4.69
CA LYS A 99 -8.37 1.30 6.13
C LYS A 99 -7.42 0.15 6.45
N TYR A 100 -7.47 -0.94 5.69
CA TYR A 100 -6.64 -2.13 5.91
C TYR A 100 -5.59 -2.26 4.83
N ILE A 101 -4.36 -2.61 5.22
CA ILE A 101 -3.19 -2.55 4.34
C ILE A 101 -2.60 -3.93 4.09
N PHE A 102 -2.26 -4.62 5.17
CA PHE A 102 -1.59 -5.92 5.11
C PHE A 102 -2.27 -6.90 6.03
N GLU A 103 -2.18 -8.16 5.66
CA GLU A 103 -2.65 -9.27 6.47
C GLU A 103 -1.72 -10.47 6.33
N THR A 104 -1.53 -11.21 7.42
CA THR A 104 -1.11 -12.61 7.37
C THR A 104 -2.12 -13.44 8.14
N GLU A 105 -2.67 -14.45 7.49
CA GLU A 105 -3.71 -15.31 8.01
C GLU A 105 -3.32 -16.78 7.93
N TYR A 106 -3.77 -17.55 8.92
CA TYR A 106 -3.77 -19.00 8.93
C TYR A 106 -5.21 -19.50 8.99
N LEU A 107 -5.62 -20.29 8.01
CA LEU A 107 -6.92 -20.94 7.92
C LEU A 107 -6.73 -22.46 7.97
N ASN A 108 -7.45 -23.14 8.86
CA ASN A 108 -7.51 -24.58 8.89
C ASN A 108 -8.94 -25.06 9.11
N TRP A 109 -9.31 -26.13 8.40
CA TRP A 109 -10.60 -26.81 8.52
C TRP A 109 -10.46 -28.20 9.16
N ALA A 110 -9.22 -28.68 9.37
CA ALA A 110 -8.98 -29.92 10.06
C ALA A 110 -9.46 -29.81 11.51
N TRP A 111 -10.38 -30.70 11.89
CA TRP A 111 -10.94 -30.78 13.24
C TRP A 111 -11.78 -29.56 13.67
N GLY A 112 -12.29 -28.78 12.71
CA GLY A 112 -13.15 -27.61 12.92
C GLY A 112 -12.62 -26.37 12.23
N TYR A 113 -13.45 -25.32 12.15
CA TYR A 113 -13.03 -24.03 11.60
C TYR A 113 -12.08 -23.34 12.55
N ARG A 114 -10.89 -22.98 12.06
CA ARG A 114 -9.93 -22.15 12.76
C ARG A 114 -9.37 -21.13 11.77
N LEU A 115 -9.62 -19.86 12.03
CA LEU A 115 -9.01 -18.76 11.30
C LEU A 115 -8.33 -17.86 12.32
N GLU A 116 -7.06 -17.55 12.13
CA GLU A 116 -6.37 -16.56 12.95
C GLU A 116 -5.39 -15.79 12.11
N GLY A 117 -5.08 -14.57 12.53
CA GLY A 117 -4.15 -13.77 11.77
C GLY A 117 -3.82 -12.46 12.43
N MET A 118 -3.13 -11.65 11.67
CA MET A 118 -2.73 -10.31 12.02
C MET A 118 -3.04 -9.39 10.86
N VAL A 119 -3.59 -8.21 11.16
CA VAL A 119 -3.87 -7.15 10.20
C VAL A 119 -3.16 -5.86 10.60
N ILE A 120 -2.68 -5.12 9.61
CA ILE A 120 -2.12 -3.77 9.77
C ILE A 120 -3.09 -2.77 9.13
N ASP A 121 -3.50 -1.78 9.91
CA ASP A 121 -4.35 -0.69 9.44
C ASP A 121 -3.56 0.51 8.88
N ASN A 122 -4.26 1.51 8.37
CA ASN A 122 -3.68 2.72 7.80
C ASN A 122 -3.10 3.71 8.81
N GLN A 123 -3.25 3.42 10.09
CA GLN A 123 -2.61 4.16 11.17
C GLN A 123 -1.32 3.47 11.61
N GLY A 124 -1.05 2.25 11.14
CA GLY A 124 0.08 1.42 11.53
C GLY A 124 -0.20 0.50 12.70
N HIS A 125 -1.44 0.45 13.22
CA HIS A 125 -1.77 -0.48 14.29
C HIS A 125 -1.72 -1.92 13.81
N ILE A 126 -1.15 -2.78 14.64
CA ILE A 126 -1.07 -4.21 14.40
C ILE A 126 -2.09 -4.91 15.31
N TYR A 127 -3.15 -5.43 14.70
CA TYR A 127 -4.16 -6.19 15.42
C TYR A 127 -4.01 -7.67 15.12
N LYS A 128 -4.14 -8.52 16.15
CA LYS A 128 -4.44 -9.94 15.97
C LYS A 128 -5.94 -10.15 16.04
N TYR A 129 -6.44 -11.11 15.30
CA TYR A 129 -7.84 -11.53 15.29
C TYR A 129 -7.91 -13.06 15.22
N SER A 130 -9.00 -13.66 15.70
CA SER A 130 -9.11 -15.13 15.72
C SER A 130 -10.54 -15.64 15.82
N TYR A 131 -10.82 -16.71 15.09
CA TYR A 131 -12.04 -17.52 15.11
C TYR A 131 -11.68 -18.93 15.55
N ASN A 132 -12.33 -19.39 16.61
CA ASN A 132 -12.18 -20.73 17.15
C ASN A 132 -13.25 -21.67 16.58
N HIS A 133 -13.12 -22.96 16.85
CA HIS A 133 -14.04 -24.01 16.38
C HIS A 133 -15.51 -23.85 16.83
N LEU A 134 -15.80 -22.97 17.79
CA LEU A 134 -17.16 -22.66 18.26
C LEU A 134 -17.73 -21.38 17.63
N ASP A 135 -16.90 -20.61 16.94
CA ASP A 135 -17.30 -19.38 16.29
C ASP A 135 -17.99 -19.68 14.97
N ILE A 136 -18.87 -18.78 14.55
CA ILE A 136 -19.46 -18.83 13.21
C ILE A 136 -18.34 -18.50 12.22
N PRO A 137 -18.08 -19.35 11.20
CA PRO A 137 -17.08 -19.07 10.20
C PRO A 137 -17.31 -17.72 9.53
N TRP A 138 -16.22 -16.98 9.30
CA TRP A 138 -16.31 -15.78 8.49
C TRP A 138 -16.56 -16.17 7.03
N ASP A 139 -17.79 -15.93 6.58
CA ASP A 139 -18.31 -16.24 5.23
C ASP A 139 -19.19 -15.10 4.71
N THR A 140 -18.88 -13.85 5.10
CA THR A 140 -19.73 -12.69 4.77
C THR A 140 -19.43 -12.11 3.40
N ALA A 141 -18.22 -12.33 2.88
CA ALA A 141 -17.81 -11.82 1.58
C ALA A 141 -18.52 -12.60 0.46
N SER A 142 -19.34 -11.90 -0.33
CA SER A 142 -19.83 -12.48 -1.59
C SER A 142 -18.63 -12.77 -2.50
N PRO A 143 -18.63 -13.86 -3.28
CA PRO A 143 -17.51 -14.19 -4.16
C PRO A 143 -17.12 -13.00 -5.05
N GLY A 144 -15.89 -12.49 -4.86
CA GLY A 144 -15.35 -11.36 -5.62
C GLY A 144 -15.75 -9.96 -5.16
N ILE A 145 -16.49 -9.83 -4.05
CA ILE A 145 -16.82 -8.54 -3.44
C ILE A 145 -16.34 -8.57 -1.99
N LEU A 146 -15.36 -7.73 -1.67
CA LEU A 146 -14.81 -7.59 -0.33
C LEU A 146 -14.97 -6.14 0.14
N THR A 147 -15.99 -5.86 0.94
CA THR A 147 -16.25 -4.49 1.41
C THR A 147 -15.44 -4.17 2.67
N VAL A 148 -15.37 -2.88 3.04
CA VAL A 148 -14.83 -2.50 4.35
C VAL A 148 -15.64 -3.10 5.51
N ALA A 149 -16.95 -3.29 5.34
CA ALA A 149 -17.79 -3.89 6.38
C ALA A 149 -17.48 -5.39 6.56
N ASP A 150 -17.15 -6.09 5.48
CA ASP A 150 -16.73 -7.50 5.55
C ASP A 150 -15.40 -7.65 6.29
N LEU A 151 -14.44 -6.77 6.00
CA LEU A 151 -13.15 -6.75 6.69
C LEU A 151 -13.28 -6.28 8.15
N ASP A 152 -14.15 -5.31 8.43
CA ASP A 152 -14.47 -4.90 9.80
C ASP A 152 -15.05 -6.07 10.61
N ALA A 153 -15.96 -6.84 10.01
CA ALA A 153 -16.52 -8.04 10.63
C ALA A 153 -15.46 -9.13 10.84
N LYS A 154 -14.56 -9.33 9.86
CA LYS A 154 -13.44 -10.28 9.96
C LYS A 154 -12.49 -9.92 11.10
N PHE A 155 -11.96 -8.71 11.04
CA PHE A 155 -10.85 -8.29 11.90
C PHE A 155 -11.30 -7.82 13.28
N GLY A 156 -12.58 -7.51 13.46
CA GLY A 156 -13.16 -7.17 14.75
C GLY A 156 -13.37 -8.38 15.67
N HIS A 157 -13.32 -9.61 15.15
CA HIS A 157 -13.61 -10.81 15.93
C HIS A 157 -12.40 -11.24 16.79
N ASN A 158 -12.60 -11.28 18.11
CA ASN A 158 -11.55 -11.48 19.11
C ASN A 158 -10.32 -10.60 18.90
N GLN A 159 -10.55 -9.35 18.47
CA GLN A 159 -9.48 -8.43 18.10
C GLN A 159 -8.65 -8.00 19.31
N VAL A 160 -7.33 -7.98 19.16
CA VAL A 160 -6.38 -7.48 20.16
C VAL A 160 -5.32 -6.61 19.48
N LEU A 161 -5.09 -5.40 19.99
CA LEU A 161 -3.96 -4.56 19.58
C LEU A 161 -2.67 -5.14 20.15
N THR A 162 -1.70 -5.42 19.29
CA THR A 162 -0.45 -6.11 19.67
C THR A 162 0.82 -5.32 19.36
N GLY A 163 0.74 -4.31 18.50
CA GLY A 163 1.91 -3.54 18.12
C GLY A 163 1.58 -2.38 17.21
N PHE A 164 2.65 -1.77 16.69
CA PHE A 164 2.57 -0.61 15.83
C PHE A 164 3.73 -0.57 14.83
N VAL A 165 3.43 -0.22 13.59
CA VAL A 165 4.40 0.08 12.53
C VAL A 165 4.55 1.60 12.42
N PRO A 166 5.77 2.16 12.54
CA PRO A 166 6.03 3.57 12.26
C PRO A 166 5.49 4.01 10.89
N MET A 167 4.89 5.19 10.82
CA MET A 167 4.14 5.64 9.62
C MET A 167 5.04 5.76 8.37
N ASP A 168 6.29 6.19 8.53
CA ASP A 168 7.29 6.23 7.46
C ASP A 168 7.56 4.84 6.86
N THR A 169 7.65 3.84 7.74
CA THR A 169 7.82 2.44 7.38
C THR A 169 6.55 1.89 6.72
N LEU A 170 5.37 2.18 7.28
CA LEU A 170 4.09 1.77 6.68
C LEU A 170 3.92 2.35 5.29
N LEU A 171 4.20 3.65 5.11
CA LEU A 171 4.16 4.33 3.81
C LEU A 171 5.11 3.71 2.80
N LYS A 172 6.36 3.44 3.20
CA LYS A 172 7.34 2.78 2.34
C LYS A 172 6.79 1.47 1.76
N TYR A 173 6.18 0.62 2.59
CA TYR A 173 5.64 -0.67 2.14
C TYR A 173 4.29 -0.55 1.45
N TYR A 174 3.41 0.36 1.90
CA TYR A 174 2.13 0.65 1.23
C TYR A 174 2.33 1.00 -0.24
N ASN A 175 3.34 1.81 -0.55
CA ASN A 175 3.63 2.21 -1.93
C ASN A 175 4.18 1.07 -2.82
N MET A 176 4.54 -0.08 -2.25
CA MET A 176 4.94 -1.25 -3.04
C MET A 176 3.73 -2.06 -3.54
N ILE A 177 2.53 -1.85 -2.97
CA ILE A 177 1.33 -2.67 -3.23
C ILE A 177 0.90 -2.57 -4.69
N GLU A 178 0.91 -1.38 -5.29
CA GLU A 178 0.46 -1.19 -6.67
C GLU A 178 1.31 -2.01 -7.65
N VAL A 179 2.64 -1.95 -7.53
CA VAL A 179 3.54 -2.74 -8.37
C VAL A 179 3.43 -4.24 -8.03
N ALA A 180 3.29 -4.60 -6.75
CA ALA A 180 3.07 -5.99 -6.35
C ALA A 180 1.79 -6.59 -6.96
N ALA A 181 0.71 -5.80 -7.07
CA ALA A 181 -0.57 -6.21 -7.64
C ALA A 181 -0.49 -6.56 -9.13
N THR A 182 0.46 -5.98 -9.86
CA THR A 182 0.70 -6.27 -11.28
C THR A 182 1.59 -7.49 -11.52
N GLY A 183 2.21 -8.02 -10.46
CA GLY A 183 3.11 -9.17 -10.52
C GLY A 183 2.38 -10.47 -10.89
N PRO A 184 2.99 -11.34 -11.72
CA PRO A 184 2.40 -12.64 -11.99
C PRO A 184 2.45 -13.50 -10.72
N VAL A 185 1.30 -14.04 -10.34
CA VAL A 185 1.19 -15.05 -9.28
C VAL A 185 1.29 -16.43 -9.92
N SER A 186 2.05 -17.31 -9.30
CA SER A 186 2.18 -18.68 -9.77
C SER A 186 0.83 -19.43 -9.79
N PRO A 187 0.69 -20.45 -10.64
CA PRO A 187 -0.38 -21.43 -10.47
C PRO A 187 -0.35 -22.02 -9.04
N PRO A 188 -1.52 -22.38 -8.48
CA PRO A 188 -1.58 -23.07 -7.19
C PRO A 188 -0.92 -24.44 -7.29
N VAL A 189 -0.08 -24.77 -6.32
CA VAL A 189 0.58 -26.07 -6.24
C VAL A 189 0.24 -26.73 -4.91
N THR A 190 -0.35 -27.93 -4.95
CA THR A 190 -0.58 -28.71 -3.73
C THR A 190 0.75 -29.16 -3.15
N ARG A 191 0.97 -28.89 -1.85
CA ARG A 191 2.23 -29.23 -1.16
C ARG A 191 1.99 -30.18 -0.01
N CYS A 192 1.44 -29.70 1.11
CA CYS A 192 1.27 -30.47 2.32
C CYS A 192 -0.19 -30.70 2.61
N PHE A 193 -0.66 -31.93 2.54
CA PHE A 193 -2.04 -32.26 2.89
C PHE A 193 -2.28 -32.09 4.39
N ASP A 194 -3.46 -31.55 4.73
CA ASP A 194 -3.95 -31.37 6.09
C ASP A 194 -3.08 -30.42 6.96
N PHE A 195 -2.33 -29.52 6.33
CA PHE A 195 -1.49 -28.54 7.03
C PHE A 195 -2.26 -27.24 7.35
N GLY A 196 -3.36 -27.00 6.64
CA GLY A 196 -4.02 -25.71 6.60
C GLY A 196 -3.31 -24.76 5.64
N LEU A 197 -3.76 -23.51 5.60
CA LEU A 197 -3.35 -22.52 4.63
C LEU A 197 -2.85 -21.26 5.33
N MET A 198 -1.57 -20.93 5.16
CA MET A 198 -1.01 -19.63 5.51
C MET A 198 -1.05 -18.74 4.28
N THR A 199 -1.65 -17.56 4.37
CA THR A 199 -1.68 -16.57 3.28
C THR A 199 -1.24 -15.21 3.80
N THR A 200 -0.28 -14.59 3.12
CA THR A 200 0.13 -13.19 3.33
C THR A 200 -0.38 -12.34 2.16
N LEU A 201 -1.11 -11.28 2.50
CA LEU A 201 -1.88 -10.46 1.57
C LEU A 201 -1.53 -8.98 1.76
N ALA A 202 -1.63 -8.23 0.67
CA ALA A 202 -1.85 -6.79 0.71
C ALA A 202 -3.25 -6.46 0.19
N TYR A 203 -3.79 -5.33 0.64
CA TYR A 203 -5.11 -4.85 0.28
C TYR A 203 -5.03 -3.58 -0.56
N GLN A 204 -5.85 -3.47 -1.59
CA GLN A 204 -6.01 -2.25 -2.38
C GLN A 204 -7.50 -1.93 -2.53
N LEU A 205 -7.94 -0.79 -2.00
CA LEU A 205 -9.31 -0.32 -2.17
C LEU A 205 -9.47 0.30 -3.57
N ASP A 206 -10.38 -0.24 -4.36
CA ASP A 206 -10.87 0.42 -5.57
C ASP A 206 -11.90 1.49 -5.15
N THR A 207 -11.54 2.76 -5.35
CA THR A 207 -12.39 3.90 -4.97
C THR A 207 -13.64 4.04 -5.83
N ASN A 208 -13.69 3.40 -7.01
CA ASN A 208 -14.88 3.43 -7.86
C ASN A 208 -15.96 2.48 -7.34
N SER A 209 -15.57 1.28 -6.94
CA SER A 209 -16.50 0.26 -6.44
C SER A 209 -16.67 0.27 -4.92
N GLY A 210 -15.71 0.84 -4.18
CA GLY A 210 -15.67 0.79 -2.71
C GLY A 210 -15.24 -0.58 -2.16
N ASN A 211 -14.71 -1.45 -3.01
CA ASN A 211 -14.32 -2.81 -2.67
C ASN A 211 -12.80 -2.96 -2.60
N TYR A 212 -12.34 -3.87 -1.75
CA TYR A 212 -10.96 -4.28 -1.64
C TYR A 212 -10.63 -5.38 -2.66
N ASN A 213 -9.51 -5.19 -3.34
CA ASN A 213 -8.80 -6.24 -4.05
C ASN A 213 -7.74 -6.82 -3.12
N SER A 214 -7.68 -8.15 -3.07
CA SER A 214 -6.63 -8.88 -2.33
C SER A 214 -5.46 -9.18 -3.26
N VAL A 215 -4.28 -8.71 -2.91
CA VAL A 215 -3.02 -8.97 -3.61
C VAL A 215 -2.30 -10.09 -2.87
N ILE A 216 -2.24 -11.29 -3.47
CA ILE A 216 -1.44 -12.38 -2.92
C ILE A 216 0.03 -11.99 -2.98
N LEU A 217 0.68 -11.96 -1.82
CA LEU A 217 2.12 -11.80 -1.72
C LEU A 217 2.77 -13.17 -1.67
N HIS A 218 2.25 -14.04 -0.81
CA HIS A 218 2.76 -15.38 -0.59
C HIS A 218 1.69 -16.28 0.05
N ARG A 219 1.74 -17.58 -0.23
CA ARG A 219 0.84 -18.59 0.35
C ARG A 219 1.55 -19.92 0.46
N SER A 220 1.40 -20.59 1.59
CA SER A 220 1.99 -21.90 1.87
C SER A 220 1.03 -22.82 2.63
N GLY A 221 1.29 -24.14 2.60
CA GLY A 221 0.48 -25.16 3.29
C GLY A 221 -0.19 -26.14 2.34
N ASP A 222 -1.51 -26.32 2.45
CA ASP A 222 -2.30 -27.20 1.57
C ASP A 222 -2.12 -26.83 0.08
N VAL A 223 -2.04 -25.53 -0.18
CA VAL A 223 -1.74 -24.95 -1.50
C VAL A 223 -0.66 -23.90 -1.32
N ALA A 224 0.37 -23.96 -2.16
CA ALA A 224 1.43 -22.97 -2.23
C ALA A 224 1.31 -22.09 -3.48
N GLN A 225 1.53 -20.79 -3.31
CA GLN A 225 1.62 -19.80 -4.38
C GLN A 225 2.60 -18.69 -4.00
N MET A 226 3.30 -18.17 -5.00
CA MET A 226 4.12 -16.98 -4.82
C MET A 226 3.82 -15.93 -5.88
N ASN A 227 3.97 -14.67 -5.51
CA ASN A 227 3.98 -13.55 -6.44
C ASN A 227 5.42 -13.25 -6.85
N PHE A 228 5.69 -13.28 -8.16
CA PHE A 228 7.05 -13.09 -8.69
C PHE A 228 7.48 -11.62 -8.77
N SER A 229 6.62 -10.67 -8.38
CA SER A 229 7.02 -9.27 -8.26
C SER A 229 8.08 -9.10 -7.17
N PRO A 230 9.21 -8.40 -7.44
CA PRO A 230 10.19 -8.06 -6.41
C PRO A 230 9.59 -7.31 -5.23
N GLN A 231 8.59 -6.45 -5.49
CA GLN A 231 7.86 -5.70 -4.48
C GLN A 231 7.01 -6.63 -3.61
N ALA A 232 6.35 -7.62 -4.21
CA ALA A 232 5.58 -8.60 -3.44
C ALA A 232 6.49 -9.42 -2.52
N ASN A 233 7.67 -9.85 -3.01
CA ASN A 233 8.66 -10.54 -2.20
C ASN A 233 9.23 -9.66 -1.07
N ALA A 234 9.49 -8.37 -1.34
CA ALA A 234 9.94 -7.42 -0.31
C ALA A 234 8.88 -7.20 0.78
N LEU A 235 7.61 -7.08 0.39
CA LEU A 235 6.47 -6.96 1.32
C LEU A 235 6.33 -8.22 2.17
N TYR A 236 6.37 -9.40 1.53
CA TYR A 236 6.26 -10.68 2.25
C TYR A 236 7.38 -10.84 3.27
N ARG A 237 8.63 -10.61 2.88
CA ARG A 237 9.79 -10.70 3.79
C ARG A 237 9.67 -9.76 4.97
N TRP A 238 9.28 -8.51 4.74
CA TRP A 238 9.06 -7.55 5.83
C TRP A 238 7.96 -8.02 6.80
N LEU A 239 6.82 -8.46 6.28
CA LEU A 239 5.74 -8.97 7.14
C LEU A 239 6.17 -10.21 7.93
N TRP A 240 6.91 -11.11 7.31
CA TRP A 240 7.32 -12.37 7.92
C TRP A 240 8.46 -12.20 8.94
N GLU A 241 9.55 -11.54 8.52
CA GLU A 241 10.77 -11.42 9.31
C GLU A 241 10.68 -10.31 10.35
N ASP A 242 10.23 -9.12 9.96
CA ASP A 242 10.27 -7.95 10.85
C ASP A 242 9.01 -7.82 11.70
N ILE A 243 7.85 -8.16 11.16
CA ILE A 243 6.57 -8.01 11.87
C ILE A 243 6.20 -9.24 12.68
N LEU A 244 6.26 -10.44 12.08
CA LEU A 244 5.97 -11.69 12.80
C LEU A 244 7.17 -12.20 13.60
N GLY A 245 8.39 -11.78 13.27
CA GLY A 245 9.61 -12.25 13.93
C GLY A 245 10.00 -13.67 13.53
N GLU A 246 9.52 -14.14 12.38
CA GLU A 246 9.74 -15.50 11.86
C GLU A 246 10.84 -15.51 10.80
N SER A 247 11.62 -16.58 10.71
CA SER A 247 12.62 -16.70 9.64
C SER A 247 11.96 -17.12 8.33
N ILE A 248 12.33 -16.50 7.20
CA ILE A 248 11.85 -16.98 5.90
C ILE A 248 12.33 -18.42 5.60
N ASP A 249 13.47 -18.82 6.15
CA ASP A 249 14.03 -20.16 5.97
C ASP A 249 13.27 -21.21 6.79
N SER A 250 12.37 -20.79 7.69
CA SER A 250 11.51 -21.69 8.46
C SER A 250 10.17 -21.99 7.77
N VAL A 251 9.89 -21.37 6.61
CA VAL A 251 8.64 -21.61 5.89
C VAL A 251 8.62 -23.03 5.33
N ILE A 252 7.61 -23.80 5.73
CA ILE A 252 7.40 -25.18 5.28
C ILE A 252 6.24 -25.16 4.27
N CYS A 253 6.20 -26.15 3.38
CA CYS A 253 5.13 -26.28 2.38
C CYS A 253 5.08 -25.08 1.42
N ASP A 254 6.26 -24.54 1.12
CA ASP A 254 6.49 -23.35 0.29
C ASP A 254 6.41 -23.67 -1.22
N TYR A 255 6.33 -22.62 -2.04
CA TYR A 255 6.29 -22.66 -3.50
C TYR A 255 7.63 -23.04 -4.12
#